data_AF-A0AAJ6FY61-F1
#
_entry.id   AF-A0AAJ6FY61-F1
#
_cell.length_a   1.000
_cell.length_b   1.000
_cell.length_c   1.000
_cell.angle_alpha   90.00
_cell.angle_beta   90.00
_cell.angle_gamma   90.00
#
_symmetry.space_group_name_H-M   'P 1'
#
loop_
_entity.id
_entity.type
_entity.pdbx_description
1 polymer ?
#
loop_
_entity_poly.entity_id
_entity_poly.type
_entity_poly.pdbx_seq_one_letter_code
_entity_poly.pdbx_strand_id
1 'polypeptide(L)'
;MTQRHISHPEPLPACAAGHSARHIHDLRSIAAGGGHFVECRCRATRKHADADTAIAEWRRVNRPPRAARKSEAPAEADNVVQLLMPLRDDGSAAAQRRAHGRR
;
A
#
# COMPACT_ATOMS: atom_id res chain seq x y z
N MET A 1 -21.67 -27.85 12.70
CA MET A 1 -20.47 -27.19 12.14
C MET A 1 -20.85 -25.76 11.77
N THR A 2 -20.30 -24.73 12.41
CA THR A 2 -20.78 -23.33 12.25
C THR A 2 -19.98 -22.51 11.23
N GLN A 3 -18.85 -23.02 10.76
CA GLN A 3 -17.96 -22.34 9.81
C GLN A 3 -18.14 -22.90 8.40
N ARG A 4 -18.22 -22.01 7.41
CA ARG A 4 -18.38 -22.35 5.99
C ARG A 4 -17.32 -21.63 5.16
N HIS A 5 -16.67 -22.33 4.23
CA HIS A 5 -15.81 -21.71 3.23
C HIS A 5 -16.69 -21.11 2.13
N ILE A 6 -16.45 -19.84 1.80
CA ILE A 6 -17.07 -19.14 0.69
C ILE A 6 -16.10 -19.15 -0.49
N SER A 7 -16.48 -19.84 -1.56
CA SER A 7 -15.79 -19.77 -2.85
C SER A 7 -16.15 -18.47 -3.55
N HIS A 8 -15.15 -17.73 -4.01
CA HIS A 8 -15.32 -16.53 -4.82
C HIS A 8 -15.08 -16.84 -6.31
N PRO A 9 -15.77 -16.15 -7.25
CA PRO A 9 -15.53 -16.32 -8.67
C PRO A 9 -14.13 -15.83 -9.09
N GLU A 10 -13.65 -14.76 -8.44
CA GLU A 10 -12.27 -14.31 -8.54
C GLU A 10 -11.48 -14.84 -7.33
N PRO A 11 -10.30 -15.47 -7.52
CA PRO A 11 -9.52 -15.94 -6.40
C PRO A 11 -9.07 -14.79 -5.50
N LEU A 12 -9.11 -15.01 -4.20
CA LEU A 12 -8.62 -14.03 -3.23
C LEU A 12 -7.13 -13.76 -3.45
N PRO A 13 -6.67 -12.52 -3.21
CA PRO A 13 -5.27 -12.19 -3.37
C PRO A 13 -4.41 -13.04 -2.43
N ALA A 14 -3.32 -13.57 -2.97
CA ALA A 14 -2.37 -14.38 -2.20
C ALA A 14 -1.75 -13.57 -1.06
N CYS A 15 -1.30 -14.27 -0.02
CA CYS A 15 -0.54 -13.60 1.03
C CYS A 15 0.82 -13.11 0.52
N ALA A 16 1.51 -12.28 1.31
CA ALA A 16 2.85 -11.78 0.95
C ALA A 16 3.89 -12.89 0.70
N ALA A 17 3.66 -14.11 1.20
CA ALA A 17 4.49 -15.29 0.96
C ALA A 17 3.98 -16.20 -0.18
N GLY A 18 2.95 -15.79 -0.93
CA GLY A 18 2.42 -16.53 -2.07
C GLY A 18 1.39 -17.62 -1.77
N HIS A 19 1.04 -17.86 -0.50
CA HIS A 19 -0.01 -18.84 -0.16
C HIS A 19 -1.41 -18.39 -0.59
N SER A 20 -2.24 -19.35 -1.00
CA SER A 20 -3.65 -19.15 -1.29
C SER A 20 -4.43 -18.80 -0.01
N ALA A 21 -5.34 -17.84 -0.16
CA ALA A 21 -6.22 -17.39 0.91
C ALA A 21 -7.58 -18.08 0.82
N ARG A 22 -8.22 -18.33 1.96
CA ARG A 22 -9.55 -18.91 2.10
C ARG A 22 -10.43 -17.94 2.87
N HIS A 23 -11.65 -17.71 2.38
CA HIS A 23 -12.63 -16.88 3.08
C HIS A 23 -13.60 -17.76 3.84
N ILE A 24 -13.62 -17.64 5.16
CA ILE A 24 -14.51 -18.39 6.02
C ILE A 24 -15.57 -17.45 6.60
N HIS A 25 -16.83 -17.89 6.57
CA HIS A 25 -17.93 -17.27 7.28
C HIS A 25 -18.35 -18.17 8.44
N ASP A 26 -18.22 -17.65 9.65
CA ASP A 26 -18.71 -18.26 10.88
C ASP A 26 -20.13 -17.75 11.16
N LEU A 27 -21.12 -18.65 11.09
CA LEU A 27 -22.55 -18.34 11.20
C LEU A 27 -23.00 -17.92 12.60
N ARG A 28 -22.10 -17.92 13.60
CA ARG A 28 -22.40 -17.35 14.91
C ARG A 28 -22.62 -15.84 14.78
N SER A 29 -23.32 -15.24 15.75
CA SER A 29 -23.43 -13.78 15.80
C SER A 29 -22.05 -13.15 16.05
N ILE A 30 -21.85 -11.90 15.61
CA ILE A 30 -20.62 -11.14 15.89
C ILE A 30 -20.35 -11.07 17.39
N ALA A 31 -21.41 -10.90 18.21
CA ALA A 31 -21.32 -10.89 19.67
C ALA A 31 -20.84 -12.24 20.25
N ALA A 32 -21.11 -13.36 19.57
CA ALA A 32 -20.62 -14.69 19.93
C ALA A 32 -19.30 -15.06 19.22
N GLY A 33 -18.61 -14.07 18.64
CA GLY A 33 -17.35 -14.26 17.93
C GLY A 33 -17.51 -14.94 16.57
N GLY A 34 -18.64 -14.75 15.88
CA GLY A 34 -18.83 -15.15 14.47
C GLY A 34 -18.42 -14.08 13.47
N GLY A 35 -18.86 -14.21 12.22
CA GLY A 35 -18.55 -13.28 11.13
C GLY A 35 -17.56 -13.82 10.10
N HIS A 36 -17.12 -12.92 9.23
CA HIS A 36 -16.26 -13.17 8.07
C HIS A 36 -14.79 -12.97 8.41
N PHE A 37 -13.95 -13.91 7.98
CA PHE A 37 -12.49 -13.75 8.07
C PHE A 37 -11.80 -14.45 6.91
N VAL A 38 -10.61 -13.96 6.57
CA VAL A 38 -9.76 -14.53 5.53
C VAL A 38 -8.50 -15.09 6.18
N GLU A 39 -8.14 -16.31 5.81
CA GLU A 39 -6.96 -16.99 6.33
C GLU A 39 -6.10 -17.63 5.23
N CYS A 40 -4.82 -17.76 5.50
CA CYS A 40 -3.93 -18.68 4.79
C CYS A 40 -3.10 -19.45 5.81
N ARG A 41 -2.20 -20.33 5.34
CA ARG A 41 -1.29 -21.09 6.21
C ARG A 41 -0.43 -20.21 7.13
N CYS A 42 -0.15 -18.96 6.75
CA CYS A 42 0.70 -18.06 7.54
C CYS A 42 -0.04 -17.25 8.60
N ARG A 43 -1.29 -16.85 8.34
CA ARG A 43 -1.99 -15.84 9.14
C ARG A 43 -3.50 -15.86 8.86
N ALA A 44 -4.26 -15.30 9.79
CA ALA A 44 -5.69 -15.03 9.65
C ALA A 44 -6.00 -13.56 9.95
N THR A 45 -7.01 -12.99 9.30
CA THR A 45 -7.59 -11.69 9.69
C THR A 45 -8.41 -11.82 10.96
N ARG A 46 -8.78 -10.68 11.54
CA ARG A 46 -9.86 -10.64 12.52
C ARG A 46 -11.20 -11.01 11.87
N LYS A 47 -12.19 -11.30 12.71
CA LYS A 47 -13.57 -11.53 12.29
C LYS A 47 -14.30 -10.20 12.12
N HIS A 48 -15.04 -10.08 11.03
CA HIS A 48 -15.77 -8.89 10.63
C HIS A 48 -17.23 -9.21 10.36
N ALA A 49 -18.10 -8.20 10.47
CA ALA A 49 -19.51 -8.34 10.11
C ALA A 49 -19.71 -8.59 8.61
N ASP A 50 -18.82 -8.02 7.78
CA ASP A 50 -18.93 -8.03 6.33
C ASP A 50 -17.74 -8.72 5.66
N ALA A 51 -18.02 -9.41 4.55
CA ALA A 51 -17.02 -10.08 3.73
C ALA A 51 -15.99 -9.10 3.15
N ASP A 52 -16.45 -7.96 2.64
CA ASP A 52 -15.60 -6.95 2.01
C ASP A 52 -14.59 -6.35 2.99
N THR A 53 -15.00 -6.14 4.24
CA THR A 53 -14.12 -5.64 5.31
C THR A 53 -13.00 -6.65 5.61
N ALA A 54 -13.33 -7.93 5.68
CA ALA A 54 -12.33 -8.99 5.86
C ALA A 54 -11.33 -9.05 4.69
N ILE A 55 -11.82 -8.93 3.45
CA ILE A 55 -10.97 -8.92 2.25
C ILE A 55 -10.11 -7.65 2.18
N ALA A 56 -10.65 -6.49 2.56
CA ALA A 56 -9.92 -5.23 2.59
C ALA A 56 -8.80 -5.26 3.65
N GLU A 57 -9.07 -5.79 4.84
CA GLU A 57 -8.04 -6.02 5.87
C GLU A 57 -6.96 -6.95 5.32
N TRP A 58 -7.35 -8.08 4.71
CA TRP A 58 -6.42 -9.03 4.12
C TRP A 58 -5.48 -8.40 3.10
N ARG A 59 -6.03 -7.58 2.19
CA ARG A 59 -5.27 -6.80 1.20
C ARG A 59 -4.32 -5.81 1.87
N ARG A 60 -4.73 -5.18 2.97
CA ARG A 60 -3.91 -4.21 3.69
C ARG A 60 -2.72 -4.88 4.38
N VAL A 61 -2.93 -6.00 5.08
CA VAL A 61 -1.85 -6.69 5.81
C VAL A 61 -0.87 -7.42 4.91
N ASN A 62 -1.30 -7.81 3.69
CA ASN A 62 -0.45 -8.45 2.69
C ASN A 62 0.03 -7.49 1.60
N ARG A 63 -0.25 -6.19 1.71
CA ARG A 63 0.21 -5.20 0.73
C ARG A 63 1.74 -5.26 0.66
N PRO A 64 2.32 -5.50 -0.53
CA PRO A 64 3.77 -5.42 -0.70
C PRO A 64 4.27 -4.04 -0.25
N PRO A 65 5.48 -3.95 0.32
CA PRO A 65 6.10 -2.65 0.58
C PRO A 65 5.99 -1.82 -0.70
N ARG A 66 5.47 -0.58 -0.61
CA ARG A 66 5.47 0.31 -1.78
C ARG A 66 6.92 0.43 -2.21
N ALA A 67 7.27 -0.18 -3.34
CA ALA A 67 8.52 0.09 -4.00
C ALA A 67 8.58 1.60 -4.14
N ALA A 68 9.64 2.22 -3.60
CA ALA A 68 9.91 3.62 -3.89
C ALA A 68 9.89 3.71 -5.42
N ARG A 69 8.97 4.51 -5.97
CA ARG A 69 9.01 4.80 -7.40
C ARG A 69 10.43 5.31 -7.61
N LYS A 70 11.22 4.60 -8.43
CA LYS A 70 12.44 5.19 -8.97
C LYS A 70 11.92 6.41 -9.71
N SER A 71 12.17 7.58 -9.14
CA SER A 71 12.06 8.83 -9.89
C SER A 71 13.12 8.69 -10.96
N GLU A 72 12.74 8.13 -12.10
CA GLU A 72 13.57 8.21 -13.28
C GLU A 72 13.72 9.71 -13.52
N ALA A 73 14.95 10.20 -13.32
CA ALA A 73 15.24 11.59 -13.56
C ALA A 73 14.74 11.87 -14.99
N PRO A 74 13.88 12.88 -15.21
CA PRO A 74 13.39 13.18 -16.54
C PRO A 74 14.62 13.33 -17.43
N ALA A 75 14.68 12.54 -18.52
CA ALA A 75 15.67 12.73 -19.55
C ALA A 75 15.69 14.22 -19.89
N GLU A 76 16.86 14.86 -19.85
CA GLU A 76 16.98 16.30 -20.09
C GLU A 76 16.34 16.60 -21.44
N ALA A 77 15.10 17.09 -21.38
CA ALA A 77 14.36 17.50 -22.54
C ALA A 77 15.00 18.81 -22.95
N ASP A 78 15.83 18.79 -24.00
CA ASP A 78 16.56 19.93 -24.56
C ASP A 78 15.63 21.11 -24.95
N ASN A 79 14.33 20.86 -24.98
CA ASN A 79 13.26 21.81 -25.25
C ASN A 79 12.52 22.32 -23.99
N VAL A 80 12.95 21.96 -22.78
CA VAL A 80 12.32 22.40 -21.53
C VAL A 80 13.23 23.40 -20.82
N VAL A 81 12.85 24.67 -20.88
CA VAL A 81 13.50 25.71 -20.07
C VAL A 81 12.85 25.72 -18.69
N GLN A 82 13.52 25.14 -17.70
CA GLN A 82 13.07 25.22 -16.31
C GLN A 82 13.36 26.61 -15.77
N LEU A 83 12.33 27.48 -15.75
CA LEU A 83 12.43 28.80 -15.15
C LEU A 83 12.57 28.65 -13.64
N LEU A 84 13.76 28.93 -13.10
CA LEU A 84 14.00 28.95 -11.67
C LEU A 84 13.29 30.18 -11.07
N MET A 85 12.04 30.01 -10.67
CA MET A 85 11.34 31.05 -9.93
C MET A 85 11.84 31.05 -8.49
N PRO A 86 12.47 32.14 -8.01
CA PRO A 86 12.79 32.25 -6.59
C PRO A 86 11.46 32.31 -5.84
N LEU A 87 11.10 31.21 -5.18
CA LEU A 87 10.17 31.28 -4.07
C LEU A 87 10.82 32.25 -3.08
N ARG A 88 10.19 33.42 -2.92
CA ARG A 88 10.58 34.41 -1.94
C ARG A 88 10.41 33.75 -0.58
N ASP A 89 11.50 33.19 -0.08
CA ASP A 89 11.63 32.84 1.33
C ASP A 89 11.75 34.19 2.05
N ASP A 90 10.68 34.60 2.73
CA ASP A 90 10.72 35.74 3.63
C ASP A 90 11.64 35.40 4.80
N GLY A 91 12.96 35.46 4.59
CA GLY A 91 13.93 35.36 5.67
C GLY A 91 15.24 34.61 5.39
N SER A 92 16.03 34.99 4.38
CA SER A 92 17.48 35.19 4.62
C SER A 92 18.19 35.74 3.39
N ALA A 93 18.70 36.96 3.54
CA ALA A 93 19.67 37.55 2.63
C ALA A 93 21.05 36.87 2.80
N ALA A 94 21.82 36.93 1.71
CA ALA A 94 23.25 36.63 1.60
C ALA A 94 23.60 35.12 1.45
N ALA A 95 24.45 34.69 0.54
CA ALA A 95 25.49 35.40 -0.17
C ALA A 95 25.75 34.74 -1.53
N GLN A 96 25.82 35.60 -2.55
CA GLN A 96 26.56 35.33 -3.77
C GLN A 96 28.04 35.16 -3.41
N ARG A 97 28.69 34.05 -3.76
CA ARG A 97 30.10 34.03 -4.17
C ARG A 97 30.35 32.94 -5.20
N ARG A 98 30.55 33.39 -6.44
CA ARG A 98 31.26 32.67 -7.50
C ARG A 98 32.72 32.47 -7.08
N ALA A 99 33.27 31.27 -7.29
CA ALA A 99 34.70 31.08 -7.52
C ALA A 99 34.95 29.68 -8.12
N HIS A 100 34.81 29.57 -9.44
CA HIS A 100 35.51 28.56 -10.24
C HIS A 100 36.77 29.22 -10.79
N GLY A 101 37.95 28.62 -10.59
CA GLY A 101 39.20 29.11 -11.17
C GLY A 101 40.42 28.29 -10.74
N ARG A 102 40.64 27.16 -11.43
CA ARG A 102 41.90 26.41 -11.49
C ARG A 102 42.92 27.21 -12.30
N ARG A 103 44.08 27.53 -11.72
CA ARG A 103 45.46 27.23 -12.19
C ARG A 103 46.48 27.95 -11.34
#